data_AF-A0AAW3NHW0-F1
#
_entry.id   AF-A0AAW3NHW0-F1
#
_cell.length_a   1.000
_cell.length_b   1.000
_cell.length_c   1.000
_cell.angle_alpha   90.00
_cell.angle_beta   90.00
_cell.angle_gamma   90.00
#
_symmetry.space_group_name_H-M   'P 1'
#
loop_
_entity.id
_entity.type
_entity.pdbx_description
1 polymer ?
#
loop_
_entity_poly.entity_id
_entity_poly.type
_entity_poly.pdbx_seq_one_letter_code
_entity_poly.pdbx_strand_id
1 'polypeptide(L)'
;MTTAFDIFEQIVRRTQAPTITATEDAAEPPMSPLHPFELRNIHPGMPVKVRKLFDDGHGAEATFHAFKFVEKIVQKHSGSREIGRKLMMTVFGKANPIIKLNGLANPSEEDEQEGYQFMFAGSVAAIRNPGGHEITLSDDPDVCLDHLAFASLLLRRLERAGYK
;
A
#
# COMPACT_ATOMS: atom_id res chain seq x y z
N MET A 1 7.08 15.84 -55.33
CA MET A 1 6.21 15.77 -54.14
C MET A 1 7.12 15.74 -52.94
N THR A 2 7.03 16.73 -52.05
CA THR A 2 7.82 16.78 -50.82
C THR A 2 7.31 15.67 -49.89
N THR A 3 8.21 14.80 -49.44
CA THR A 3 7.86 13.68 -48.57
C THR A 3 7.76 14.15 -47.11
N ALA A 4 7.08 13.35 -46.26
CA ALA A 4 7.05 13.62 -44.83
C ALA A 4 8.46 13.67 -44.20
N PHE A 5 9.42 12.93 -44.78
CA PHE A 5 10.81 12.94 -44.36
C PHE A 5 11.51 14.27 -44.67
N ASP A 6 11.23 14.88 -45.82
CA ASP A 6 11.80 16.18 -46.21
C ASP A 6 11.27 17.31 -45.30
N ILE A 7 10.00 17.22 -44.89
CA ILE A 7 9.39 18.15 -43.93
C ILE A 7 10.02 17.98 -42.55
N PHE A 8 10.22 16.73 -42.11
CA PHE A 8 10.89 16.43 -40.84
C PHE A 8 12.32 16.97 -40.82
N GLU A 9 13.12 16.73 -41.86
CA GLU A 9 14.48 17.28 -41.98
C GLU A 9 14.50 18.82 -41.93
N GLN A 10 13.55 19.48 -42.60
CA GLN A 10 13.47 20.94 -42.56
C GLN A 10 13.11 21.47 -41.16
N ILE A 11 12.24 20.78 -40.43
CA ILE A 11 11.89 21.16 -39.06
C ILE A 11 13.12 21.02 -38.16
N VAL A 12 13.80 19.86 -38.20
CA VAL A 12 14.99 19.58 -37.38
C VAL A 12 16.11 20.60 -37.67
N ARG A 13 16.35 20.93 -38.94
CA ARG A 13 17.38 21.93 -39.32
C ARG A 13 17.03 23.37 -38.96
N ARG A 14 15.73 23.72 -38.85
CA ARG A 14 15.27 25.07 -38.50
C ARG A 14 15.21 25.29 -36.99
N THR A 15 14.95 24.25 -36.21
CA THR A 15 15.18 24.31 -34.76
C THR A 15 16.68 24.29 -34.50
N GLN A 16 17.22 25.39 -33.98
CA GLN A 16 18.42 25.30 -33.17
C GLN A 16 18.05 24.45 -31.95
N ALA A 17 18.27 23.14 -32.03
CA ALA A 17 18.38 22.32 -30.84
C ALA A 17 19.45 22.99 -29.98
N PRO A 18 19.21 23.21 -28.66
CA PRO A 18 20.23 23.76 -27.80
C PRO A 18 21.48 22.90 -27.98
N THR A 19 22.56 23.52 -28.47
CA THR A 19 23.88 22.93 -28.38
C THR A 19 24.08 22.65 -26.90
N ILE A 20 24.04 21.38 -26.50
CA ILE A 20 24.53 20.96 -25.21
C ILE A 20 26.04 21.18 -25.32
N THR A 21 26.47 22.40 -25.06
CA THR A 21 27.82 22.65 -24.58
C THR A 21 27.92 21.81 -23.32
N ALA A 22 28.74 20.77 -23.35
CA ALA A 22 29.18 20.08 -22.16
C ALA A 22 29.86 21.11 -21.26
N THR A 23 29.07 21.79 -20.43
CA THR A 23 29.54 22.40 -19.20
C THR A 23 29.77 21.24 -18.25
N GLU A 24 31.03 20.83 -18.15
CA GLU A 24 31.54 20.13 -16.99
C GLU A 24 31.08 20.89 -15.72
N ASP A 25 30.62 20.15 -14.72
CA ASP A 25 30.19 20.61 -13.38
C ASP A 25 28.85 21.36 -13.23
N ALA A 26 27.76 20.73 -13.69
CA ALA A 26 26.49 20.80 -12.96
C ALA A 26 26.20 19.41 -12.36
N ALA A 27 26.80 19.12 -11.21
CA ALA A 27 26.43 17.94 -10.43
C ALA A 27 24.91 18.01 -10.18
N GLU A 28 24.16 17.05 -10.71
CA GLU A 28 22.80 16.78 -10.23
C GLU A 28 22.88 16.68 -8.70
N PRO A 29 22.00 17.37 -7.95
CA PRO A 29 22.02 17.28 -6.50
C PRO A 29 21.97 15.79 -6.13
N PRO A 30 22.82 15.30 -5.20
CA PRO A 30 22.84 13.90 -4.85
C PRO A 30 21.42 13.49 -4.46
N MET A 31 20.76 12.70 -5.31
CA MET A 31 19.44 12.17 -5.00
C MET A 31 19.60 11.37 -3.71
N SER A 32 19.08 11.90 -2.60
CA SER A 32 19.06 11.18 -1.35
C SER A 32 18.36 9.84 -1.59
N PRO A 33 18.91 8.72 -1.09
CA PRO A 33 18.28 7.43 -1.31
C PRO A 33 16.83 7.49 -0.82
N LEU A 34 15.90 6.99 -1.63
CA LEU A 34 14.49 6.97 -1.26
C LEU A 34 14.32 6.22 0.07
N HIS A 35 13.46 6.77 0.93
CA HIS A 35 13.13 6.12 2.19
C HIS A 35 12.56 4.70 1.96
N PRO A 36 12.81 3.72 2.84
CA PRO A 36 12.28 2.36 2.68
C PRO A 36 10.76 2.31 2.47
N PHE A 37 10.00 3.23 3.09
CA PHE A 37 8.55 3.33 2.86
C PHE A 37 8.21 3.68 1.41
N GLU A 38 9.01 4.52 0.78
CA GLU A 38 8.78 4.97 -0.59
C GLU A 38 9.22 3.89 -1.57
N LEU A 39 10.35 3.23 -1.28
CA LEU A 39 10.82 2.05 -2.02
C LEU A 39 9.82 0.90 -2.00
N ARG A 40 9.17 0.65 -0.86
CA ARG A 40 8.16 -0.41 -0.70
C ARG A 40 6.74 0.05 -1.01
N ASN A 41 6.56 1.29 -1.45
CA ASN A 41 5.25 1.89 -1.74
C ASN A 41 4.26 1.66 -0.57
N ILE A 42 4.65 2.05 0.63
CA ILE A 42 3.79 1.98 1.82
C ILE A 42 2.66 3.02 1.68
N HIS A 43 1.47 2.65 2.15
CA HIS A 43 0.25 3.44 1.99
C HIS A 43 0.43 4.86 2.56
N PRO A 44 0.14 5.93 1.79
CA PRO A 44 0.31 7.30 2.29
C PRO A 44 -0.66 7.65 3.43
N GLY A 45 -1.83 7.00 3.47
CA GLY A 45 -2.79 7.11 4.59
C GLY A 45 -2.38 6.36 5.86
N MET A 46 -1.22 5.69 5.90
CA MET A 46 -0.74 5.03 7.10
C MET A 46 -0.44 6.07 8.20
N PRO A 47 -0.73 5.81 9.49
CA PRO A 47 -0.46 6.77 10.55
C PRO A 47 1.03 7.13 10.63
N VAL A 48 1.33 8.41 10.83
CA VAL A 48 2.72 8.92 10.98
C VAL A 48 3.50 8.16 12.06
N LYS A 49 2.81 7.70 13.12
CA LYS A 49 3.41 6.88 14.18
C LYS A 49 4.05 5.59 13.66
N VAL A 50 3.47 4.95 12.63
CA VAL A 50 4.01 3.70 12.07
C VAL A 50 5.38 3.94 11.45
N ARG A 51 5.53 5.02 10.68
CA ARG A 51 6.82 5.42 10.11
C ARG A 51 7.83 5.72 11.19
N LYS A 52 7.45 6.54 12.19
CA LYS A 52 8.34 6.86 13.30
C LYS A 52 8.84 5.61 14.04
N LEU A 53 7.94 4.67 14.35
CA LEU A 53 8.32 3.41 15.01
C LEU A 53 9.32 2.61 14.16
N PHE A 54 9.10 2.52 12.85
CA PHE A 54 10.04 1.86 11.95
C PHE A 54 11.41 2.54 11.93
N ASP A 55 11.44 3.88 11.78
CA ASP A 55 12.67 4.67 11.73
C ASP A 55 13.47 4.58 13.05
N ASP A 56 12.76 4.46 14.18
CA ASP A 56 13.33 4.29 15.52
C ASP A 56 13.77 2.82 15.80
N GLY A 57 13.58 1.89 14.86
CA GLY A 57 13.97 0.47 14.99
C GLY A 57 12.93 -0.43 15.68
N HIS A 58 11.73 0.08 15.92
CA HIS A 58 10.60 -0.64 16.57
C HIS A 58 9.70 -1.32 15.52
N GLY A 59 10.25 -2.28 14.78
CA GLY A 59 9.58 -2.95 13.66
C GLY A 59 8.31 -3.71 14.08
N ALA A 60 8.37 -4.46 15.19
CA ALA A 60 7.22 -5.22 15.70
C ALA A 60 6.06 -4.30 16.10
N GLU A 61 6.35 -3.18 16.75
CA GLU A 61 5.36 -2.18 17.13
C GLU A 61 4.80 -1.43 15.91
N ALA A 62 5.64 -1.13 14.91
CA ALA A 62 5.21 -0.54 13.65
C ALA A 62 4.22 -1.47 12.94
N THR A 63 4.56 -2.76 12.81
CA THR A 63 3.68 -3.82 12.29
C THR A 63 2.35 -3.86 13.05
N PHE A 64 2.40 -3.96 14.39
CA PHE A 64 1.21 -4.02 15.24
C PHE A 64 0.30 -2.80 15.02
N HIS A 65 0.88 -1.60 15.01
CA HIS A 65 0.15 -0.35 14.82
C HIS A 65 -0.47 -0.23 13.43
N ALA A 66 0.19 -0.73 12.38
CA ALA A 66 -0.34 -0.74 11.03
C ALA A 66 -1.59 -1.62 10.91
N PHE A 67 -1.55 -2.87 11.39
CA PHE A 67 -2.72 -3.74 11.32
C PHE A 67 -3.83 -3.34 12.30
N LYS A 68 -3.49 -2.72 13.45
CA LYS A 68 -4.49 -2.07 14.30
C LYS A 68 -5.20 -0.94 13.55
N PHE A 69 -4.48 -0.18 12.72
CA PHE A 69 -5.09 0.85 11.88
C PHE A 69 -6.02 0.26 10.82
N VAL A 70 -5.60 -0.82 10.12
CA VAL A 70 -6.46 -1.56 9.18
C VAL A 70 -7.77 -1.99 9.86
N GLU A 71 -7.68 -2.60 11.05
CA GLU A 71 -8.86 -2.99 11.84
C GLU A 71 -9.77 -1.79 12.14
N LYS A 72 -9.20 -0.65 12.53
CA LYS A 72 -9.96 0.58 12.81
C LYS A 72 -10.69 1.12 11.59
N ILE A 73 -10.09 1.07 10.41
CA ILE A 73 -10.74 1.46 9.16
C ILE A 73 -11.91 0.52 8.87
N VAL A 74 -11.73 -0.80 9.01
CA VAL A 74 -12.83 -1.77 8.83
C VAL A 74 -13.96 -1.53 9.84
N GLN A 75 -13.66 -1.28 11.11
CA GLN A 75 -14.67 -0.93 12.13
C GLN A 75 -15.43 0.35 11.75
N LYS A 76 -14.72 1.41 11.34
CA LYS A 76 -15.30 2.69 10.93
C LYS A 76 -16.32 2.50 9.81
N HIS A 77 -15.98 1.74 8.77
CA HIS A 77 -16.85 1.58 7.59
C HIS A 77 -17.95 0.55 7.77
N SER A 78 -17.77 -0.44 8.65
CA SER A 78 -18.80 -1.45 8.93
C SER A 78 -19.77 -1.04 10.04
N GLY A 79 -19.39 -0.09 10.90
CA GLY A 79 -20.14 0.22 12.13
C GLY A 79 -20.11 -0.89 13.18
N SER A 80 -19.35 -1.96 12.95
CA SER A 80 -19.24 -3.10 13.87
C SER A 80 -18.39 -2.78 15.10
N ARG A 81 -18.81 -3.32 16.25
CA ARG A 81 -18.04 -3.27 17.51
C ARG A 81 -17.17 -4.49 17.74
N GLU A 82 -17.25 -5.49 16.86
CA GLU A 82 -16.41 -6.67 16.90
C GLU A 82 -14.94 -6.32 16.67
N ILE A 83 -14.03 -7.19 17.09
CA ILE A 83 -12.58 -7.04 16.91
C ILE A 83 -11.95 -8.30 16.34
N GLY A 84 -10.71 -8.19 15.90
CA GLY A 84 -9.89 -9.34 15.57
C GLY A 84 -10.36 -10.08 14.32
N ARG A 85 -10.04 -11.37 14.30
CA ARG A 85 -10.53 -12.33 13.29
C ARG A 85 -12.05 -12.31 13.15
N LYS A 86 -12.78 -12.22 14.27
CA LYS A 86 -14.25 -12.27 14.27
C LYS A 86 -14.85 -11.11 13.47
N LEU A 87 -14.33 -9.89 13.67
CA LEU A 87 -14.72 -8.72 12.87
C LEU A 87 -14.56 -8.98 11.37
N MET A 88 -13.36 -9.41 10.95
CA MET A 88 -13.05 -9.59 9.52
C MET A 88 -13.92 -10.68 8.89
N MET A 89 -14.12 -11.79 9.59
CA MET A 89 -14.97 -12.89 9.12
C MET A 89 -16.44 -12.45 8.98
N THR A 90 -16.95 -11.61 9.88
CA THR A 90 -18.33 -11.11 9.80
C THR A 90 -18.49 -10.06 8.71
N VAL A 91 -17.59 -9.08 8.66
CA VAL A 91 -17.76 -7.89 7.81
C VAL A 91 -17.63 -8.22 6.32
N PHE A 92 -16.71 -9.12 5.96
CA PHE A 92 -16.46 -9.48 4.56
C PHE A 92 -17.14 -10.80 4.13
N GLY A 93 -17.97 -11.41 4.98
CA GLY A 93 -18.55 -12.73 4.73
C GLY A 93 -19.34 -12.83 3.42
N LYS A 94 -19.12 -13.90 2.65
CA LYS A 94 -19.74 -14.15 1.33
C LYS A 94 -21.27 -14.06 1.33
N ALA A 95 -21.94 -14.63 2.35
CA ALA A 95 -23.40 -14.70 2.38
C ALA A 95 -24.08 -13.35 2.67
N ASN A 96 -23.53 -12.57 3.61
CA ASN A 96 -24.11 -11.29 4.05
C ASN A 96 -22.99 -10.28 4.38
N PRO A 97 -22.27 -9.77 3.37
CA PRO A 97 -21.17 -8.86 3.59
C PRO A 97 -21.68 -7.47 3.99
N ILE A 98 -21.14 -6.93 5.08
CA ILE A 98 -21.36 -5.54 5.49
C ILE A 98 -20.51 -4.61 4.61
N ILE A 99 -19.27 -5.01 4.32
CA ILE A 99 -18.39 -4.34 3.38
C ILE A 99 -18.29 -5.20 2.12
N LYS A 100 -18.76 -4.64 1.00
CA LYS A 100 -18.64 -5.26 -0.33
C LYS A 100 -17.41 -4.72 -1.02
N LEU A 101 -16.48 -5.60 -1.36
CA LEU A 101 -15.25 -5.22 -2.04
C LEU A 101 -15.44 -5.11 -3.55
N ASN A 102 -16.45 -5.77 -4.12
CA ASN A 102 -16.82 -5.76 -5.53
C ASN A 102 -18.35 -5.91 -5.69
N GLY A 103 -18.82 -6.20 -6.90
CA GLY A 103 -20.25 -6.30 -7.23
C GLY A 103 -20.94 -7.57 -6.72
N LEU A 104 -20.19 -8.64 -6.45
CA LEU A 104 -20.69 -9.99 -6.17
C LEU A 104 -21.64 -10.50 -7.26
N ALA A 105 -21.38 -10.15 -8.52
CA ALA A 105 -22.26 -10.42 -9.64
C ALA A 105 -22.05 -11.82 -10.26
N ASN A 106 -20.92 -12.45 -9.97
CA ASN A 106 -20.54 -13.74 -10.54
C ASN A 106 -19.63 -14.52 -9.56
N PRO A 107 -19.43 -15.84 -9.76
CA PRO A 107 -18.63 -16.66 -8.86
C PRO A 107 -17.20 -16.14 -8.64
N SER A 108 -16.56 -15.57 -9.66
CA SER A 108 -15.22 -15.01 -9.53
C SER A 108 -15.17 -13.82 -8.57
N GLU A 109 -16.19 -12.96 -8.58
CA GLU A 109 -16.30 -11.84 -7.64
C GLU A 109 -16.61 -12.32 -6.22
N GLU A 110 -17.44 -13.35 -6.07
CA GLU A 110 -17.71 -13.95 -4.77
C GLU A 110 -16.46 -14.59 -4.15
N ASP A 111 -15.67 -15.30 -4.97
CA ASP A 111 -14.43 -15.94 -4.53
C ASP A 111 -13.37 -14.89 -4.18
N GLU A 112 -13.30 -13.76 -4.91
CA GLU A 112 -12.43 -12.63 -4.55
C GLU A 112 -12.82 -12.04 -3.18
N GLN A 113 -14.11 -11.83 -2.94
CA GLN A 113 -14.63 -11.33 -1.66
C GLN A 113 -14.25 -12.28 -0.51
N GLU A 114 -14.45 -13.59 -0.68
CA GLU A 114 -14.08 -14.61 0.31
C GLU A 114 -12.55 -14.70 0.50
N GLY A 115 -11.77 -14.59 -0.58
CA GLY A 115 -10.32 -14.54 -0.53
C GLY A 115 -9.83 -13.37 0.34
N TYR A 116 -10.36 -12.16 0.11
CA TYR A 116 -10.01 -11.01 0.94
C TYR A 116 -10.52 -11.17 2.37
N GLN A 117 -11.69 -11.75 2.61
CA GLN A 117 -12.14 -12.09 3.97
C GLN A 117 -11.07 -12.89 4.72
N PHE A 118 -10.48 -13.91 4.08
CA PHE A 118 -9.39 -14.70 4.67
C PHE A 118 -8.10 -13.91 4.83
N MET A 119 -7.72 -13.07 3.86
CA MET A 119 -6.52 -12.24 3.97
C MET A 119 -6.62 -11.23 5.11
N PHE A 120 -7.75 -10.53 5.25
CA PHE A 120 -8.00 -9.62 6.36
C PHE A 120 -7.98 -10.38 7.71
N ALA A 121 -8.73 -11.48 7.80
CA ALA A 121 -8.78 -12.30 9.01
C ALA A 121 -7.41 -12.87 9.41
N GLY A 122 -6.67 -13.40 8.44
CA GLY A 122 -5.33 -13.96 8.60
C GLY A 122 -4.32 -12.91 9.01
N SER A 123 -4.36 -11.72 8.40
CA SER A 123 -3.46 -10.62 8.76
C SER A 123 -3.60 -10.21 10.24
N VAL A 124 -4.83 -10.18 10.75
CA VAL A 124 -5.07 -9.84 12.15
C VAL A 124 -4.66 -11.00 13.07
N ALA A 125 -5.01 -12.24 12.71
CA ALA A 125 -4.73 -13.41 13.54
C ALA A 125 -3.24 -13.75 13.61
N ALA A 126 -2.52 -13.71 12.49
CA ALA A 126 -1.14 -14.18 12.37
C ALA A 126 -0.11 -13.08 12.58
N ILE A 127 -0.43 -11.82 12.24
CA ILE A 127 0.56 -10.73 12.28
C ILE A 127 0.26 -9.77 13.43
N ARG A 128 -0.97 -9.27 13.53
CA ARG A 128 -1.32 -8.30 14.58
C ARG A 128 -1.35 -8.91 15.98
N ASN A 129 -1.96 -10.09 16.14
CA ASN A 129 -2.21 -10.64 17.48
C ASN A 129 -0.95 -11.04 18.25
N PRO A 130 0.11 -11.63 17.65
CA PRO A 130 1.35 -11.90 18.36
C PRO A 130 1.94 -10.64 19.01
N GLY A 131 2.01 -9.52 18.29
CA GLY A 131 2.51 -8.25 18.85
C GLY A 131 1.63 -7.63 19.95
N GLY A 132 0.42 -8.17 20.18
CA GLY A 132 -0.44 -7.78 21.30
C GLY A 132 -0.34 -8.68 22.53
N HIS A 133 0.29 -9.86 22.40
CA HIS A 133 0.38 -10.86 23.47
C HIS A 133 1.83 -11.13 23.88
N GLU A 134 2.78 -11.03 22.96
CA GLU A 134 4.20 -11.29 23.17
C GLU A 134 4.96 -9.99 23.44
N ILE A 135 5.74 -9.95 24.53
CA ILE A 135 6.46 -8.74 24.98
C ILE A 135 7.86 -8.66 24.34
N THR A 136 8.39 -9.77 23.85
CA THR A 136 9.76 -9.89 23.31
C THR A 136 9.80 -10.02 21.79
N LEU A 137 8.70 -9.69 21.10
CA LEU A 137 8.65 -9.78 19.65
C LEU A 137 9.55 -8.69 19.05
N SER A 138 10.47 -9.10 18.19
CA SER A 138 11.30 -8.18 17.40
C SER A 138 11.21 -8.64 15.96
N ASP A 139 10.76 -7.75 15.08
CA ASP A 139 10.76 -8.00 13.65
C ASP A 139 12.07 -7.46 13.04
N ASP A 140 12.65 -8.23 12.14
CA ASP A 140 13.67 -7.72 11.23
C ASP A 140 13.08 -6.57 10.38
N PRO A 141 13.84 -5.51 10.04
CA PRO A 141 13.32 -4.38 9.27
C PRO A 141 12.64 -4.77 7.95
N ASP A 142 13.16 -5.78 7.23
CA ASP A 142 12.54 -6.24 5.98
C ASP A 142 11.21 -6.96 6.23
N VAL A 143 11.13 -7.75 7.32
CA VAL A 143 9.87 -8.40 7.74
C VAL A 143 8.82 -7.35 8.10
N CYS A 144 9.23 -6.30 8.83
CA CYS A 144 8.34 -5.18 9.11
C CYS A 144 7.85 -4.52 7.81
N LEU A 145 8.74 -4.24 6.86
CA LEU A 145 8.37 -3.64 5.58
C LEU A 145 7.43 -4.52 4.75
N ASP A 146 7.62 -5.85 4.75
CA ASP A 146 6.71 -6.80 4.09
C ASP A 146 5.31 -6.76 4.72
N HIS A 147 5.25 -6.74 6.05
CA HIS A 147 4.01 -6.56 6.80
C HIS A 147 3.33 -5.23 6.49
N LEU A 148 4.08 -4.12 6.43
CA LEU A 148 3.55 -2.81 6.08
C LEU A 148 3.07 -2.74 4.64
N ALA A 149 3.78 -3.39 3.70
CA ALA A 149 3.35 -3.49 2.31
C ALA A 149 2.05 -4.30 2.19
N PHE A 150 1.92 -5.38 2.96
CA PHE A 150 0.69 -6.16 3.02
C PHE A 150 -0.48 -5.36 3.61
N ALA A 151 -0.28 -4.66 4.73
CA ALA A 151 -1.28 -3.74 5.29
C ALA A 151 -1.70 -2.68 4.26
N SER A 152 -0.74 -2.16 3.49
CA SER A 152 -0.98 -1.20 2.42
C SER A 152 -1.82 -1.77 1.28
N LEU A 153 -1.61 -3.03 0.91
CA LEU A 153 -2.44 -3.74 -0.08
C LEU A 153 -3.90 -3.81 0.39
N LEU A 154 -4.13 -4.16 1.66
CA LEU A 154 -5.47 -4.26 2.24
C LEU A 154 -6.18 -2.91 2.28
N LEU A 155 -5.48 -1.83 2.67
CA LEU A 155 -6.03 -0.47 2.66
C LEU A 155 -6.42 -0.04 1.23
N ARG A 156 -5.54 -0.23 0.24
CA ARG A 156 -5.86 0.09 -1.16
C ARG A 156 -7.05 -0.71 -1.67
N ARG A 157 -7.22 -1.97 -1.22
CA ARG A 157 -8.37 -2.78 -1.64
C ARG A 157 -9.69 -2.18 -1.15
N LEU A 158 -9.72 -1.67 0.08
CA LEU A 158 -10.86 -0.94 0.64
C LEU A 158 -11.13 0.36 -0.11
N GLU A 159 -10.10 1.15 -0.38
CA GLU A 159 -10.23 2.42 -1.12
C GLU A 159 -10.78 2.21 -2.53
N ARG A 160 -10.30 1.17 -3.24
CA ARG A 160 -10.81 0.78 -4.57
C ARG A 160 -12.29 0.39 -4.54
N ALA A 161 -12.78 -0.13 -3.41
CA ALA A 161 -14.19 -0.43 -3.19
C ALA A 161 -15.00 0.78 -2.70
N GLY A 162 -14.38 1.96 -2.57
CA GLY A 162 -15.04 3.21 -2.17
C GLY A 162 -14.96 3.53 -0.68
N TYR A 163 -14.23 2.76 0.11
CA TYR A 163 -14.07 2.99 1.55
C TYR A 163 -12.78 3.76 1.84
N LYS A 164 -12.89 5.09 1.97
CA LYS A 164 -11.79 6.03 2.24
C LYS A 164 -11.77 6.52 3.71
#